data_AF-A0A1C0U4Q6-F1
#
_entry.id   AF-A0A1C0U4Q6-F1
#
_cell.length_a   1.000
_cell.length_b   1.000
_cell.length_c   1.000
_cell.angle_alpha   90.00
_cell.angle_beta   90.00
_cell.angle_gamma   90.00
#
_symmetry.space_group_name_H-M   'P 1'
#
loop_
_entity.id
_entity.type
_entity.pdbx_description
1 polymer ?
#
loop_
_entity_poly.entity_id
_entity_poly.type
_entity_poly.pdbx_seq_one_letter_code
_entity_poly.pdbx_strand_id
1 'polypeptide(L)'
;MAGETNPVGPNLTDGRLTTVDAAGTFEGFIKVADTAIEKFLTEHTEEGGALNLSSADSLKLQQLMSDQSIAAQTGTSTLKAVKDNIVAAARNI
;
A
#
# COMPACT_ATOMS: atom_id res chain seq x y z
N MET A 1 -10.58 14.90 27.34
CA MET A 1 -10.36 13.62 26.66
C MET A 1 -9.31 13.87 25.59
N ALA A 2 -8.05 13.55 25.89
CA ALA A 2 -6.94 13.77 24.95
C ALA A 2 -7.02 12.66 23.89
N GLY A 3 -7.37 13.05 22.66
CA GLY A 3 -7.34 12.16 21.51
C GLY A 3 -5.88 11.84 21.19
N GLU A 4 -5.48 10.60 21.43
CA GLU A 4 -4.20 10.05 21.02
C GLU A 4 -4.18 10.05 19.49
N THR A 5 -3.50 11.04 18.91
CA THR A 5 -3.24 11.09 17.48
C THR A 5 -2.25 9.98 17.17
N ASN A 6 -2.76 8.78 16.92
CA ASN A 6 -1.93 7.67 16.48
C ASN A 6 -1.36 8.04 15.10
N PRO A 7 -0.04 8.30 14.97
CA PRO A 7 0.53 8.63 13.68
C PRO A 7 0.44 7.38 12.80
N VAL A 8 -0.32 7.45 11.71
CA VAL A 8 -0.50 6.35 10.74
C VAL A 8 0.73 6.23 9.83
N GLY A 9 1.94 6.26 10.40
CA GLY A 9 3.21 6.17 9.70
C GLY A 9 4.23 5.36 10.50
N PRO A 10 5.22 4.74 9.83
CA PRO A 10 6.18 3.88 10.50
C PRO A 10 6.97 4.66 11.55
N ASN A 11 6.91 4.18 12.79
CA ASN A 11 7.66 4.76 13.90
C ASN A 11 9.10 4.25 13.86
N LEU A 12 9.91 4.78 12.95
CA LEU A 12 11.30 4.35 12.72
C LEU A 12 12.29 4.84 13.80
N THR A 13 11.81 5.31 14.96
CA THR A 13 12.62 6.09 15.91
C THR A 13 13.43 5.27 16.91
N ASP A 14 13.24 3.95 17.00
CA ASP A 14 13.96 3.11 17.99
C ASP A 14 15.13 2.28 17.40
N GLY A 15 15.37 2.36 16.09
CA GLY A 15 16.43 1.60 15.40
C GLY A 15 16.20 0.09 15.29
N ARG A 16 15.03 -0.42 15.69
CA ARG A 16 14.61 -1.83 15.59
C ARG A 16 13.44 -1.93 14.62
N LEU A 17 13.74 -2.11 13.33
CA LEU A 17 12.70 -2.40 12.35
C LEU A 17 12.01 -3.73 12.67
N THR A 18 10.76 -3.68 13.11
CA THR A 18 9.97 -4.90 13.32
C THR A 18 9.25 -5.30 12.03
N THR A 19 8.77 -6.55 11.97
CA THR A 19 7.89 -6.99 10.89
C THR A 19 6.58 -6.21 10.85
N VAL A 20 6.13 -5.65 11.98
CA VAL A 20 4.91 -4.84 12.07
C VAL A 20 5.13 -3.45 11.49
N ASP A 21 6.28 -2.82 11.77
CA ASP A 21 6.61 -1.50 11.22
C ASP A 21 6.82 -1.55 9.70
N ALA A 22 7.50 -2.60 9.23
CA ALA A 22 7.63 -2.87 7.81
C ALA A 22 6.24 -3.09 7.18
N ALA A 23 5.38 -3.93 7.78
CA ALA A 23 4.05 -4.22 7.26
C ALA A 23 3.19 -2.95 7.18
N GLY A 24 3.17 -2.14 8.24
CA GLY A 24 2.41 -0.89 8.28
C GLY A 24 2.85 0.12 7.21
N THR A 25 4.15 0.20 6.91
CA THR A 25 4.67 1.06 5.84
C THR A 25 4.15 0.62 4.47
N PHE A 26 4.23 -0.69 4.17
CA PHE A 26 3.80 -1.22 2.88
C PHE A 26 2.29 -1.23 2.71
N GLU A 27 1.54 -1.47 3.79
CA GLU A 27 0.09 -1.24 3.81
C GLU A 27 -0.25 0.21 3.48
N GLY A 28 0.53 1.17 3.96
CA GLY A 28 0.39 2.58 3.60
C GLY A 28 0.53 2.80 2.10
N PHE A 29 1.56 2.23 1.46
CA PHE A 29 1.76 2.35 0.01
C PHE A 29 0.65 1.68 -0.81
N ILE A 30 0.20 0.49 -0.40
CA ILE A 30 -0.92 -0.21 -1.06
C ILE A 30 -2.20 0.61 -0.92
N LYS A 31 -2.51 1.13 0.27
CA LYS A 31 -3.70 1.98 0.52
C LYS A 31 -3.72 3.21 -0.38
N VAL A 32 -2.57 3.84 -0.62
CA VAL A 32 -2.50 5.01 -1.53
C VAL A 32 -2.88 4.61 -2.97
N ALA A 33 -2.38 3.47 -3.45
CA ALA A 33 -2.70 2.98 -4.79
C ALA A 33 -4.18 2.54 -4.90
N ASP A 34 -4.69 1.84 -3.88
CA ASP A 34 -6.10 1.43 -3.79
C ASP A 34 -7.02 2.66 -3.81
N THR A 35 -6.72 3.66 -2.98
CA THR A 35 -7.48 4.92 -2.92
C THR A 35 -7.50 5.63 -4.26
N ALA A 36 -6.40 5.59 -5.02
CA ALA A 36 -6.34 6.22 -6.34
C ALA A 36 -7.25 5.51 -7.35
N ILE A 37 -7.33 4.18 -7.31
CA ILE A 37 -8.25 3.40 -8.14
C ILE A 37 -9.69 3.62 -7.70
N GLU A 38 -9.99 3.55 -6.41
CA GLU A 38 -11.34 3.76 -5.87
C GLU A 38 -11.87 5.15 -6.24
N LYS A 39 -11.03 6.18 -6.09
CA LYS A 39 -11.36 7.54 -6.49
C LYS A 39 -11.65 7.61 -7.99
N PHE A 40 -10.78 7.02 -8.81
CA PHE A 40 -10.97 7.01 -10.25
C PHE A 40 -12.28 6.34 -10.65
N LEU A 41 -12.57 5.16 -10.08
CA LEU A 41 -13.81 4.43 -10.36
C LEU A 41 -15.03 5.24 -9.92
N THR A 42 -14.98 5.88 -8.74
CA THR A 42 -16.07 6.72 -8.22
C THR A 42 -16.34 7.92 -9.13
N GLU A 43 -15.29 8.56 -9.63
CA GLU A 43 -15.40 9.73 -10.54
C GLU A 43 -15.94 9.37 -11.93
N HIS A 44 -15.78 8.11 -12.36
CA HIS A 44 -16.15 7.65 -13.71
C HIS A 44 -17.29 6.62 -13.70
N THR A 45 -17.98 6.46 -12.57
CA THR A 45 -19.19 5.63 -12.47
C THR A 45 -20.42 6.50 -12.56
N GLU A 46 -21.29 6.23 -13.54
CA GLU A 46 -22.54 6.94 -13.70
C GLU A 46 -23.62 6.47 -12.72
N GLU A 47 -24.70 7.26 -12.62
CA GLU A 47 -25.88 6.93 -11.83
C GLU A 47 -26.57 5.68 -12.42
N GLY A 48 -26.19 4.51 -11.89
CA GLY A 48 -26.53 3.20 -12.46
C GLY A 48 -25.44 2.14 -12.31
N GLY A 49 -24.23 2.53 -11.86
CA GLY A 49 -23.12 1.60 -11.61
C GLY A 49 -22.34 1.21 -12.86
N ALA A 50 -22.60 1.86 -13.99
CA ALA A 50 -21.85 1.66 -15.22
C ALA A 50 -20.59 2.55 -15.23
N LEU A 51 -19.45 1.95 -15.54
CA LEU A 51 -18.22 2.69 -15.81
C LEU A 51 -18.32 3.34 -17.19
N ASN A 52 -18.28 4.66 -17.23
CA ASN A 52 -18.16 5.43 -18.46
C ASN A 52 -16.72 5.93 -18.58
N LEU A 53 -15.95 5.26 -19.44
CA LEU A 53 -14.53 5.54 -19.64
C LEU A 53 -14.29 5.93 -21.10
N SER A 54 -13.65 7.08 -21.31
CA SER A 54 -13.02 7.34 -22.59
C SER A 54 -11.82 6.41 -22.82
N SER A 55 -11.25 6.43 -24.03
CA SER A 55 -10.00 5.72 -24.31
C SER A 55 -8.84 6.19 -23.43
N ALA A 56 -8.81 7.49 -23.08
CA ALA A 56 -7.81 8.06 -22.19
C ALA A 56 -8.01 7.60 -20.74
N ASP A 57 -9.27 7.56 -20.28
CA ASP A 57 -9.63 7.10 -18.94
C ASP A 57 -9.31 5.61 -18.79
N SER A 58 -9.59 4.81 -19.83
CA SER A 58 -9.23 3.39 -19.86
C SER A 58 -7.72 3.17 -19.73
N LEU A 59 -6.90 3.97 -20.42
CA LEU A 59 -5.44 3.92 -20.28
C LEU A 59 -5.01 4.34 -18.88
N LYS A 60 -5.66 5.36 -18.31
CA LYS A 60 -5.35 5.82 -16.96
C LYS A 60 -5.69 4.76 -15.91
N LEU A 61 -6.84 4.10 -16.04
CA LEU A 61 -7.22 3.00 -15.16
C LEU A 61 -6.22 1.85 -15.25
N GLN A 62 -5.81 1.46 -16.46
CA GLN A 62 -4.77 0.43 -16.64
C GLN A 62 -3.45 0.81 -15.97
N GLN A 63 -3.05 2.08 -16.06
CA GLN A 63 -1.87 2.57 -15.36
C GLN A 63 -2.03 2.47 -13.84
N LEU A 64 -3.16 2.94 -13.29
CA LEU A 64 -3.41 2.89 -11.84
C LEU A 64 -3.41 1.44 -11.32
N MET A 65 -4.03 0.52 -12.06
CA MET A 65 -4.02 -0.91 -11.72
C MET A 65 -2.63 -1.53 -11.83
N SER A 66 -1.83 -1.10 -12.80
CA SER A 66 -0.42 -1.51 -12.91
C SER A 66 0.39 -1.01 -11.71
N ASP A 67 0.22 0.25 -11.33
CA ASP A 67 0.92 0.86 -10.19
C ASP A 67 0.56 0.15 -8.88
N GLN A 68 -0.73 -0.17 -8.65
CA GLN A 68 -1.18 -0.96 -7.51
C GLN A 68 -0.55 -2.36 -7.49
N SER A 69 -0.51 -3.04 -8.65
CA SER A 69 0.10 -4.36 -8.76
C SER A 69 1.59 -4.32 -8.41
N ILE A 70 2.31 -3.31 -8.89
CA ILE A 70 3.74 -3.09 -8.57
C ILE A 70 3.91 -2.82 -7.07
N ALA A 71 3.07 -1.97 -6.47
CA ALA A 71 3.13 -1.65 -5.05
C ALA A 71 2.90 -2.90 -4.17
N ALA A 72 1.89 -3.70 -4.49
CA ALA A 72 1.59 -4.94 -3.76
C ALA A 72 2.71 -5.99 -3.89
N GLN A 73 3.25 -6.18 -5.11
CA GLN A 73 4.36 -7.11 -5.35
C GLN A 73 5.65 -6.67 -4.64
N THR A 74 5.97 -5.38 -4.71
CA THR A 74 7.14 -4.78 -4.05
C THR A 74 7.02 -4.86 -2.53
N GLY A 75 5.83 -4.58 -1.98
CA GLY A 75 5.58 -4.71 -0.56
C GLY A 75 5.73 -6.15 -0.07
N THR A 76 5.16 -7.10 -0.81
CA THR A 76 5.25 -8.53 -0.47
C THR A 76 6.69 -9.04 -0.48
N SER A 77 7.45 -8.73 -1.54
CA SER A 77 8.84 -9.18 -1.67
C SER A 77 9.75 -8.56 -0.61
N THR A 78 9.55 -7.28 -0.29
CA THR A 78 10.33 -6.60 0.74
C THR A 78 9.99 -7.09 2.15
N LEU A 79 8.70 -7.32 2.45
CA LEU A 79 8.29 -7.91 3.73
C LEU A 79 8.89 -9.29 3.94
N LYS A 80 8.91 -10.10 2.88
CA LYS A 80 9.58 -11.39 2.90
C LYS A 80 11.07 -11.21 3.21
N ALA A 81 11.76 -10.31 2.52
CA ALA A 81 13.19 -10.07 2.76
C ALA A 81 13.48 -9.58 4.19
N VAL A 82 12.67 -8.66 4.73
CA VAL A 82 12.80 -8.18 6.12
C VAL A 82 12.58 -9.32 7.11
N LYS A 83 11.53 -10.13 6.90
CA LYS A 83 11.25 -11.31 7.73
C LYS A 83 12.41 -12.30 7.69
N ASP A 84 12.91 -12.63 6.51
CA ASP A 84 14.00 -13.59 6.33
C ASP A 84 15.29 -13.07 7.00
N ASN A 85 15.58 -11.77 6.90
CA ASN A 85 16.71 -11.13 7.59
C ASN A 85 16.57 -11.17 9.13
N ILE A 86 15.37 -10.91 9.67
CA ILE A 86 15.12 -10.98 11.12
C ILE A 86 15.28 -12.42 11.63
N VAL A 87 14.72 -13.40 10.92
CA VAL A 87 14.85 -14.83 11.28
C VAL A 87 16.30 -15.28 11.20
N ALA A 88 17.05 -14.85 10.18
CA ALA A 88 18.47 -15.15 10.04
C ALA A 88 19.28 -14.53 11.20
N ALA A 89 19.02 -13.26 11.55
CA ALA A 89 19.65 -12.60 12.68
C ALA A 89 19.34 -13.31 14.01
N ALA A 90 18.10 -13.75 14.23
CA ALA A 90 17.69 -14.49 15.42
C ALA A 90 18.32 -15.89 15.54
N ARG A 91 18.72 -16.51 14.41
CA ARG A 91 19.42 -17.80 14.39
C ARG A 91 20.93 -17.68 14.61
N ASN A 92 21.49 -16.48 14.48
CA ASN A 92 22.92 -16.22 14.58
C ASN A 92 23.33 -15.69 15.98
N ILE A 93 22.50 -15.98 16.99
CA ILE A 93 22.68 -15.68 18.42
C ILE A 93 22.69 -17.02 19.16
#